data_AF-A0A7X3P3A1-F1
#
_entry.id   AF-A0A7X3P3A1-F1
#
_cell.length_a   1.000
_cell.length_b   1.000
_cell.length_c   1.000
_cell.angle_alpha   90.00
_cell.angle_beta   90.00
_cell.angle_gamma   90.00
#
_symmetry.space_group_name_H-M   'P 1'
#
loop_
_entity.id
_entity.type
_entity.pdbx_description
1 polymer ?
#
loop_
_entity_poly.entity_id
_entity_poly.type
_entity_poly.pdbx_seq_one_letter_code
_entity_poly.pdbx_strand_id
1 'polypeptide(L)' 'MLGTILPTDGNTPKQAILERTAARRTYTGSLGETLDKDTIVIDIQPKQVTLEKASVRRTLHLNTTSLLK' A
#
# COMPACT_ATOMS: atom_id res chain seq x y z
N MET A 1 -3.39 4.59 4.64
CA MET A 1 -2.12 4.28 3.96
C MET A 1 -1.08 5.27 4.43
N LEU A 2 0.16 4.83 4.65
CA LEU A 2 1.25 5.69 5.15
C LEU A 2 2.14 6.20 4.01
N GLY A 3 2.31 5.43 2.93
CA GLY A 3 3.08 5.89 1.78
C GLY A 3 3.35 4.82 0.73
N THR A 4 4.15 5.19 -0.27
CA THR A 4 4.65 4.34 -1.35
C THR A 4 6.11 4.66 -1.62
N ILE A 5 6.94 3.64 -1.82
CA ILE A 5 8.33 3.78 -2.28
C ILE A 5 8.35 3.44 -3.76
N LEU A 6 8.69 4.43 -4.57
CA LEU A 6 8.84 4.28 -6.02
C LEU A 6 10.33 4.36 -6.36
N PRO A 7 10.95 3.22 -6.69
CA PRO A 7 12.35 3.22 -7.07
C PRO A 7 12.57 3.92 -8.41
N THR A 8 13.74 4.52 -8.55
CA THR A 8 14.18 5.20 -9.77
C THR A 8 14.92 4.27 -10.72
N ASP A 9 15.39 3.12 -10.22
CA ASP A 9 15.98 2.04 -11.01
C ASP A 9 14.96 0.91 -11.25
N GLY A 10 15.18 0.12 -12.30
CA GLY A 10 14.30 -1.00 -12.64
C GLY A 10 14.59 -2.30 -11.87
N ASN A 11 15.56 -2.29 -10.94
CA ASN A 11 15.99 -3.49 -10.21
C ASN A 11 15.36 -3.58 -8.81
N THR A 12 14.89 -2.46 -8.29
CA THR A 12 14.20 -2.38 -7.02
C THR A 12 12.68 -2.47 -7.25
N PRO A 13 11.95 -3.31 -6.51
CA PRO A 13 10.50 -3.36 -6.63
C PRO A 13 9.85 -2.14 -5.98
N LYS A 14 8.71 -1.70 -6.52
CA LYS A 14 7.84 -0.73 -5.83
C LYS A 14 7.34 -1.31 -4.52
N GLN A 15 7.26 -0.48 -3.48
CA GLN A 15 6.75 -0.91 -2.17
C GLN A 15 5.62 -0.01 -1.69
N ALA A 16 4.67 -0.60 -0.97
CA ALA A 16 3.59 0.07 -0.27
C ALA A 16 3.87 0.06 1.24
N ILE A 17 3.62 1.17 1.92
CA ILE A 17 3.69 1.28 3.38
C ILE A 17 2.26 1.46 3.90
N LEU A 18 1.76 0.43 4.57
CA LEU A 18 0.38 0.27 4.97
C LEU A 18 0.28 0.11 6.49
N GLU A 19 -0.67 0.79 7.12
CA GLU A 19 -1.00 0.55 8.52
C GLU A 19 -2.27 -0.28 8.61
N ARG A 20 -2.20 -1.39 9.36
CA ARG A 20 -3.36 -2.16 9.78
C ARG A 20 -3.88 -1.57 11.09
N THR A 21 -4.89 -0.72 11.00
CA THR A 21 -5.44 0.03 12.13
C THR A 21 -5.93 -0.86 13.27
N ALA A 22 -6.58 -1.98 12.96
CA ALA A 22 -7.08 -2.92 13.96
C ALA A 22 -5.98 -3.57 14.82
N ALA A 23 -4.76 -3.70 14.28
CA ALA A 23 -3.62 -4.32 14.95
C ALA A 23 -2.51 -3.32 15.29
N ARG A 24 -2.68 -2.02 14.94
CA ARG A 24 -1.65 -0.97 15.02
C ARG A 24 -0.29 -1.42 14.49
N ARG A 25 -0.29 -2.16 13.38
CA ARG A 25 0.91 -2.74 12.78
C ARG A 25 1.14 -2.15 11.41
N THR A 26 2.37 -1.69 11.17
CA THR A 26 2.83 -1.26 9.86
C THR A 26 3.33 -2.46 9.06
N TYR A 27 2.98 -2.47 7.79
CA TYR A 27 3.41 -3.44 6.79
C TYR A 27 4.06 -2.69 5.64
N THR A 28 5.24 -3.14 5.26
CA THR A 28 5.88 -2.76 4.01
C THR A 28 5.81 -3.95 3.09
N GLY A 29 5.23 -3.79 1.90
CA GLY A 29 5.10 -4.91 0.98
C GLY A 29 5.15 -4.53 -0.49
N SER A 30 5.55 -5.50 -1.30
CA SER A 30 5.71 -5.38 -2.76
C SER A 30 4.49 -5.94 -3.51
N LEU A 31 4.48 -5.76 -4.83
CA LEU A 31 3.46 -6.35 -5.70
C LEU A 31 3.41 -7.89 -5.53
N GLY A 32 2.20 -8.44 -5.41
CA GLY A 32 1.97 -9.88 -5.23
C GLY A 32 2.12 -10.38 -3.80
N GLU A 33 2.58 -9.55 -2.86
CA GLU A 33 2.72 -9.95 -1.46
C GLU A 33 1.37 -9.93 -0.73
N THR A 34 1.23 -10.92 0.16
CA THR A 34 0.05 -11.13 1.01
C THR A 34 0.22 -10.37 2.33
N LEU A 35 -0.70 -9.45 2.62
CA LEU A 35 -0.71 -8.62 3.83
C LEU A 35 -1.41 -9.31 5.01
N ASP A 36 -2.46 -10.08 4.72
CA ASP A 36 -3.18 -10.95 5.65
C ASP A 36 -3.79 -12.14 4.89
N LYS A 37 -4.50 -13.05 5.57
CA LYS A 37 -5.02 -14.32 5.00
C LYS A 37 -5.53 -14.22 3.55
N ASP A 38 -6.24 -13.16 3.20
CA ASP A 38 -6.89 -13.02 1.89
C ASP A 38 -6.61 -11.69 1.21
N THR A 39 -5.70 -10.86 1.72
CA THR A 39 -5.43 -9.51 1.17
C THR A 39 -4.08 -9.48 0.47
N ILE A 40 -4.08 -9.17 -0.82
CA ILE A 40 -2.87 -9.06 -1.66
C ILE A 40 -2.69 -7.66 -2.23
N VAL A 41 -1.44 -7.25 -2.42
CA VAL A 41 -1.11 -6.02 -3.15
C VAL A 41 -1.09 -6.32 -4.65
N ILE A 42 -1.96 -5.66 -5.43
CA ILE A 42 -2.10 -5.91 -6.88
C ILE A 42 -1.69 -4.73 -7.76
N ASP A 43 -1.51 -3.54 -7.20
CA ASP A 43 -0.93 -2.40 -7.90
C ASP A 43 -0.34 -1.38 -6.92
N ILE A 44 0.75 -0.74 -7.32
CA ILE A 44 1.43 0.33 -6.56
C ILE A 44 1.74 1.49 -7.52
N GLN A 45 1.15 2.63 -7.22
CA GLN A 45 1.25 3.89 -7.95
C GLN A 45 1.64 5.03 -7.00
N PRO A 46 2.09 6.19 -7.49
CA PRO A 46 2.38 7.33 -6.63
C PRO A 46 1.18 7.67 -5.74
N LYS A 47 1.37 7.63 -4.42
CA LYS A 47 0.33 7.96 -3.43
C LYS A 47 -0.94 7.10 -3.53
N GLN A 48 -0.85 5.92 -4.15
CA GLN A 48 -2.00 5.05 -4.37
C GLN A 48 -1.57 3.57 -4.37
N VAL A 49 -2.35 2.73 -3.69
CA VAL A 49 -2.13 1.27 -3.67
C VAL A 49 -3.46 0.57 -3.89
N THR A 50 -3.50 -0.41 -4.79
CA THR A 50 -4.67 -1.25 -5.00
C THR A 50 -4.45 -2.60 -4.33
N LEU A 51 -5.40 -2.95 -3.47
CA LEU A 51 -5.45 -4.22 -2.76
C LEU A 51 -6.61 -5.05 -3.32
N GLU A 52 -6.44 -6.36 -3.34
CA GLU A 52 -7.52 -7.30 -3.58
C GLU A 52 -7.74 -8.14 -2.34
N LYS A 53 -9.00 -8.25 -1.89
CA LYS A 53 -9.41 -9.10 -0.78
C LYS A 53 -10.63 -9.92 -1.14
N ALA A 54 -10.50 -11.25 -1.14
CA ALA A 54 -11.58 -12.16 -1.54
C ALA A 54 -12.28 -11.70 -2.85
N SER A 55 -11.48 -11.43 -3.88
CA SER A 55 -11.91 -10.91 -5.20
C SER A 55 -12.51 -9.50 -5.21
N VAL A 56 -12.57 -8.81 -4.07
CA VAL A 56 -12.98 -7.39 -3.99
C VAL A 56 -11.76 -6.50 -4.05
N ARG A 57 -11.72 -5.60 -5.03
CA ARG A 57 -10.65 -4.61 -5.16
C ARG A 57 -10.95 -3.35 -4.38
N ARG A 58 -9.93 -2.82 -3.71
CA ARG A 58 -9.99 -1.55 -2.98
C ARG A 58 -8.74 -0.75 -3.26
N THR A 59 -8.93 0.52 -3.61
CA THR A 59 -7.83 1.45 -3.81
C THR A 59 -7.69 2.32 -2.57
N LEU A 60 -6.49 2.35 -2.01
CA LEU A 60 -6.11 3.22 -0.91
C LEU A 60 -5.33 4.41 -1.48
N HIS A 61 -5.76 5.62 -1.12
CA HIS A 61 -5.05 6.84 -1.44
C HIS A 61 -4.29 7.35 -0.22
N LEU A 62 -3.12 7.96 -0.44
CA LEU A 62 -2.40 8.64 0.62
C LEU A 62 -3.20 9.90 0.94
N ASN A 63 -3.80 9.94 2.13
CA ASN A 63 -4.48 11.16 2.53
C ASN A 63 -3.42 12.24 2.78
N THR A 64 -3.40 13.25 1.92
CA THR A 64 -2.47 14.38 1.99
C THR A 64 -3.17 15.63 2.48
N THR A 65 -4.27 15.51 3.24
CA THR A 65 -4.89 16.67 3.91
C THR A 65 -3.78 17.42 4.65
N SER A 66 -3.43 18.58 4.11
CA SER A 66 -2.40 19.43 4.68
C SER A 66 -2.95 19.99 5.99
N LEU A 67 -2.36 19.59 7.11
CA LEU A 67 -2.58 20.23 8.41
C LEU A 67 -1.75 21.51 8.48
N LEU A 68 -1.87 22.40 7.48
CA LEU A 68 -1.38 23.77 7.62
C LEU A 68 -2.47 24.54 8.38
N LYS A 69 -2.22 24.82 9.65
CA LYS A 69 -2.93 25.82 10.45
C LYS A 69 -2.16 27.13 10.39
#